data_AF-A0A654M116-F1
#
_entry.id   AF-A0A654M116-F1
#
_cell.length_a   1.000
_cell.length_b   1.000
_cell.length_c   1.000
_cell.angle_alpha   90.00
_cell.angle_beta   90.00
_cell.angle_gamma   90.00
#
_symmetry.space_group_name_H-M   'P 1'
#
loop_
_entity.id
_entity.type
_entity.pdbx_description
1 polymer ?
#
loop_
_entity_poly.entity_id
_entity_poly.type
_entity_poly.pdbx_seq_one_letter_code
_entity_poly.pdbx_strand_id
1 'polypeptide(L)' 'MSLESSLNDEAFRKFEKLRDNFEWFYSNYDGLRRDYGNQYVAVKDKNQIDNDCNLEILIKRLNLSNCDESIAIEYVNN' A
#
# COMPACT_ATOMS: atom_id res chain seq x y z
N MET A 1 -17.00 -17.02 -21.98
CA MET A 1 -16.71 -16.37 -20.69
C MET A 1 -17.02 -14.89 -20.86
N SER A 2 -17.95 -14.33 -20.09
CA SER A 2 -18.43 -12.94 -20.23
C SER A 2 -17.45 -11.95 -19.59
N LEU A 3 -17.28 -10.79 -20.22
CA LEU A 3 -16.35 -9.71 -19.83
C LEU A 3 -16.54 -9.25 -18.37
N GLU A 4 -17.77 -9.32 -17.87
CA GLU A 4 -18.11 -8.98 -16.48
C GLU A 4 -17.50 -9.95 -15.45
N SER A 5 -17.38 -11.24 -15.77
CA SER A 5 -16.76 -12.22 -14.86
C SER A 5 -15.27 -11.97 -14.68
N SER A 6 -14.56 -11.61 -15.77
CA SER A 6 -13.13 -11.30 -15.73
C SER A 6 -12.80 -10.02 -14.97
N LEU A 7 -13.67 -9.00 -15.03
CA LEU A 7 -13.47 -7.74 -14.28
C LEU A 7 -13.62 -7.94 -12.77
N ASN A 8 -14.57 -8.79 -12.36
CA ASN A 8 -14.77 -9.11 -10.94
C ASN A 8 -13.59 -9.90 -10.36
N ASP A 9 -13.01 -10.82 -11.12
CA ASP A 9 -11.83 -11.58 -10.69
C ASP A 9 -10.61 -10.68 -10.49
N GLU A 10 -10.42 -9.69 -11.36
CA GLU A 10 -9.31 -8.74 -11.26
C GLU A 10 -9.49 -7.79 -10.06
N ALA A 11 -10.69 -7.24 -9.87
CA ALA A 11 -10.99 -6.40 -8.72
C ALA A 11 -10.81 -7.16 -7.39
N PHE A 12 -11.26 -8.42 -7.34
CA PHE A 12 -11.07 -9.26 -6.16
C PHE A 12 -9.60 -9.52 -5.86
N ARG A 13 -8.78 -9.83 -6.88
CA ARG A 13 -7.33 -10.00 -6.72
C ARG A 13 -6.64 -8.74 -6.22
N LYS A 14 -7.05 -7.55 -6.69
CA LYS A 14 -6.51 -6.27 -6.20
C LYS A 14 -6.87 -6.06 -4.72
N PHE A 15 -8.10 -6.40 -4.35
CA PHE A 15 -8.54 -6.33 -2.95
C PHE A 15 -7.74 -7.27 -2.05
N GLU A 16 -7.52 -8.53 -2.47
CA GLU A 16 -6.71 -9.48 -1.70
C GLU A 16 -5.27 -8.99 -1.53
N LYS A 17 -4.65 -8.45 -2.59
CA LYS A 17 -3.30 -7.87 -2.50
C LYS A 17 -3.24 -6.70 -1.54
N LEU A 18 -4.23 -5.81 -1.57
CA LEU A 18 -4.29 -4.67 -0.67
C LEU A 18 -4.43 -5.12 0.79
N ARG A 19 -5.32 -6.09 1.08
CA ARG A 19 -5.45 -6.71 2.41
C ARG A 19 -4.12 -7.27 2.88
N ASP A 20 -3.48 -8.09 2.04
CA ASP A 20 -2.19 -8.72 2.32
C ASP A 20 -1.08 -7.69 2.64
N ASN A 21 -1.10 -6.53 1.99
CA ASN A 21 -0.14 -5.44 2.26
C ASN A 21 -0.40 -4.77 3.62
N PHE A 22 -1.67 -4.56 4.00
CA PHE A 22 -2.01 -4.06 5.34
C PHE A 22 -1.63 -5.08 6.42
N GLU A 23 -1.94 -6.36 6.22
CA GLU A 23 -1.57 -7.43 7.17
C GLU A 23 -0.05 -7.47 7.39
N TRP A 24 0.73 -7.35 6.31
CA TRP A 24 2.19 -7.26 6.42
C TRP A 24 2.64 -6.01 7.16
N PHE A 25 2.07 -4.84 6.84
CA PHE A 25 2.42 -3.59 7.51
C PHE A 25 2.23 -3.70 9.03
N TYR A 26 1.07 -4.14 9.48
CA TYR A 26 0.77 -4.27 10.91
C TYR A 26 1.58 -5.37 11.60
N SER A 27 1.89 -6.46 10.89
CA SER A 27 2.77 -7.52 11.42
C SER A 27 4.23 -7.06 11.60
N ASN A 28 4.65 -6.00 10.90
CA ASN A 28 6.00 -5.44 10.94
C ASN A 28 6.05 -4.05 11.59
N TYR A 29 4.96 -3.62 12.25
CA TYR A 29 4.77 -2.24 12.69
C TYR A 29 5.90 -1.73 13.59
N ASP A 30 6.39 -2.54 14.53
CA ASP A 30 7.46 -2.13 15.45
C ASP A 30 8.78 -1.83 14.71
N GLY A 31 9.09 -2.60 13.66
CA GLY A 31 10.23 -2.33 12.80
C GLY A 31 10.04 -1.04 12.00
N LEU A 32 8.86 -0.88 11.40
CA LEU A 32 8.51 0.32 10.66
C LEU A 32 8.51 1.58 11.53
N ARG A 33 8.08 1.47 12.80
CA ARG A 33 8.12 2.57 13.78
C ARG A 33 9.53 3.00 14.11
N ARG A 34 10.44 2.04 14.31
CA ARG A 34 11.85 2.35 14.56
C ARG A 34 12.50 3.04 13.35
N ASP A 35 12.17 2.60 12.15
CA ASP A 35 12.89 2.99 10.93
C ASP A 35 12.24 4.21 10.23
N TYR A 36 10.94 4.42 10.40
CA TYR A 36 10.12 5.43 9.69
C TYR A 36 9.13 6.18 10.60
N GLY A 37 9.41 6.29 11.91
CA GLY A 37 8.55 7.03 12.83
C GLY A 37 8.25 8.47 12.37
N ASN A 38 6.99 8.87 12.52
CA ASN A 38 6.41 10.14 12.05
C ASN A 38 6.39 10.33 10.52
N GLN A 39 6.26 9.23 9.77
CA GLN A 39 6.20 9.26 8.31
C GLN A 39 5.05 8.40 7.80
N TYR A 40 4.57 8.74 6.62
CA TYR A 40 3.75 7.87 5.80
C TYR A 40 4.64 6.83 5.13
N VAL A 41 4.23 5.57 5.18
CA VAL A 41 4.97 4.44 4.62
C VAL A 41 4.08 3.74 3.61
N ALA A 42 4.61 3.55 2.40
CA ALA A 42 3.95 2.83 1.32
C ALA A 42 4.44 1.38 1.25
N VAL A 43 3.49 0.45 1.17
CA VAL A 43 3.72 -0.99 1.10
C VAL A 43 3.06 -1.57 -0.15
N LYS A 44 3.82 -2.39 -0.86
CA LYS A 44 3.36 -3.16 -2.03
C LYS A 44 4.02 -4.52 -2.03
N ASP A 45 3.26 -5.54 -2.42
CA ASP A 45 3.70 -6.94 -2.47
C ASP A 45 4.44 -7.38 -1.19
N LYS A 46 3.87 -7.01 -0.03
CA LYS A 46 4.41 -7.31 1.32
C LYS A 46 5.81 -6.76 1.55
N ASN A 47 6.12 -5.60 1.01
CA ASN A 47 7.38 -4.91 1.22
C ASN A 47 7.20 -3.38 1.25
N GLN A 48 8.03 -2.68 2.02
CA GLN A 48 8.10 -1.23 1.99
C GLN A 48 8.74 -0.75 0.67
N ILE A 49 8.12 0.21 -0.01
CA ILE A 49 8.56 0.70 -1.33
C ILE A 49 8.93 2.17 -1.37
N ASP A 50 8.33 3.00 -0.52
CA ASP A 50 8.64 4.44 -0.37
C ASP A 50 8.08 4.95 0.98
N ASN A 51 8.54 6.10 1.44
CA ASN A 51 8.06 6.77 2.65
C ASN A 51 8.30 8.28 2.58
N ASP A 52 7.46 9.08 3.24
CA ASP A 52 7.66 10.52 3.37
C ASP A 52 6.93 11.08 4.58
N CYS A 53 7.39 12.20 5.14
CA CYS A 53 6.63 12.92 6.15
C CYS A 53 5.43 13.67 5.56
N ASN A 54 5.44 13.93 4.25
CA ASN A 54 4.38 14.59 3.51
C ASN A 54 3.68 13.61 2.56
N LEU A 55 2.42 13.32 2.84
CA LEU A 55 1.59 12.40 2.05
C LEU A 55 1.46 12.82 0.57
N GLU A 56 1.33 14.11 0.27
CA GLU A 56 1.18 14.60 -1.11
C GLU A 56 2.44 14.34 -1.94
N ILE A 57 3.62 14.54 -1.33
CA ILE A 57 4.89 14.26 -1.99
C ILE A 57 5.03 12.76 -2.25
N LEU A 58 4.69 11.93 -1.25
CA LEU A 58 4.70 10.47 -1.39
C LEU A 58 3.78 10.01 -2.53
N ILE A 59 2.52 10.46 -2.54
CA ILE A 59 1.54 10.12 -3.59
C ILE A 59 2.05 10.55 -4.98
N LYS A 60 2.68 11.72 -5.08
CA LYS A 60 3.25 12.23 -6.32
C LYS A 60 4.41 11.35 -6.82
N ARG A 61 5.30 10.89 -5.93
CA ARG A 61 6.42 10.00 -6.30
C ARG A 61 5.94 8.61 -6.70
N LEU A 62 4.96 8.08 -5.98
CA LEU A 62 4.32 6.80 -6.30
C LEU A 62 3.52 6.84 -7.60
N ASN A 63 3.29 8.03 -8.16
CA ASN A 63 2.53 8.24 -9.39
C ASN A 63 1.19 7.49 -9.37
N LEU A 64 0.45 7.60 -8.25
CA LEU A 64 -0.85 6.95 -8.05
C LEU A 64 -1.97 7.47 -8.96
N SER A 65 -1.62 8.22 -9.99
CA SER A 65 -2.54 8.71 -11.03
C SER A 65 -3.32 7.59 -11.73
N ASN A 66 -2.90 6.33 -11.58
CA ASN A 66 -3.56 5.17 -12.19
C ASN A 66 -4.30 4.23 -11.21
N CYS A 67 -4.36 4.48 -9.89
CA CYS A 67 -5.11 3.69 -8.88
C CYS A 67 -4.95 2.15 -8.88
N ASP A 68 -4.07 1.58 -9.71
CA ASP A 68 -4.12 0.16 -10.08
C ASP A 68 -3.23 -0.74 -9.21
N GLU A 69 -2.45 -0.14 -8.31
CA GLU A 69 -1.25 -0.81 -7.81
C GLU A 69 -1.42 -1.58 -6.48
N SER A 70 -2.64 -1.65 -5.92
CA SER A 70 -2.89 -2.32 -4.63
C SER A 70 -1.92 -1.89 -3.52
N ILE A 71 -1.50 -0.62 -3.52
CA ILE A 71 -0.54 -0.07 -2.55
C ILE A 71 -1.28 0.32 -1.26
N ALA A 72 -0.77 -0.13 -0.12
CA ALA A 72 -1.20 0.33 1.20
C ALA A 72 -0.32 1.52 1.62
N ILE A 73 -0.92 2.61 2.12
CA ILE A 73 -0.20 3.75 2.69
C ILE A 73 -0.75 4.01 4.09
N GLU A 74 0.12 4.00 5.08
CA GLU A 74 -0.25 4.23 6.48
C GLU A 74 0.75 5.15 7.17
N TYR A 75 0.25 5.92 8.15
CA TYR A 75 1.11 6.77 8.97
C TYR A 75 1.65 5.99 10.17
N VAL A 76 2.95 6.07 10.38
CA VAL A 76 3.63 5.40 11.48
C VAL A 76 3.86 6.40 12.62
N ASN A 77 3.20 6.16 13.76
CA ASN A 77 3.34 7.00 14.95
C ASN A 77 4.59 6.62 15.74
N ASN A 78 5.30 7.62 16.27
CA ASN A 78 6.47 7.41 17.12
C ASN A 78 6.13 7.07 18.57
#